data_AF-A0A7V1TUJ5-F1
#
_entry.id   AF-A0A7V1TUJ5-F1
#
_cell.length_a   1.000
_cell.length_b   1.000
_cell.length_c   1.000
_cell.angle_alpha   90.00
_cell.angle_beta   90.00
_cell.angle_gamma   90.00
#
_symmetry.space_group_name_H-M   'P 1'
#
loop_
_entity.id
_entity.type
_entity.pdbx_description
1 polymer ?
#
loop_
_entity_poly.entity_id
_entity_poly.type
_entity_poly.pdbx_seq_one_letter_code
_entity_poly.pdbx_strand_id
1 'polypeptide(L)'
;MNFRLPFPHVFSSLPDFVMGLAFFATWVDPYSLGNNMPQYLLLVMLMEFIIIHSAGFMGAVIYGGGERKKRIVFVIGLGLFYSLFVAGFALSFGEWWPLWAFWLLIFNRLMSGIFEDDNHEAKKKLVMKMWAVNVVCYLAGVFATTLLPVPELGITPQVISAMNLSGEGVWIEEPYRVLAFGWFYFTVVGLFEFMMPRWMKKSQTPTFTVTLLQ
;
A
#
# COMPACT_ATOMS: atom_id res chain seq x y z
N MET A 1 -1.89 -22.50 25.88
CA MET A 1 -1.81 -21.30 25.01
C MET A 1 -2.47 -21.67 23.69
N ASN A 2 -3.76 -21.36 23.50
CA ASN A 2 -4.52 -21.79 22.32
C ASN A 2 -4.39 -20.75 21.20
N PHE A 3 -3.50 -21.00 20.25
CA PHE A 3 -3.40 -20.26 18.99
C PHE A 3 -4.56 -20.64 18.06
N ARG A 4 -5.77 -20.13 18.34
CA ARG A 4 -6.84 -20.11 17.33
C ARG A 4 -6.65 -18.85 16.48
N LEU A 5 -5.86 -18.99 15.41
CA LEU A 5 -5.77 -17.98 14.36
C LEU A 5 -7.18 -17.76 13.77
N PRO A 6 -7.77 -16.56 13.89
CA PRO A 6 -9.10 -16.35 13.34
C PRO A 6 -9.03 -16.17 11.83
N PHE A 7 -9.81 -16.97 11.10
CA PHE A 7 -10.03 -16.92 9.66
C PHE A 7 -9.99 -15.52 8.99
N PRO A 8 -10.58 -14.44 9.53
CA PRO A 8 -10.57 -13.13 8.86
C PRO A 8 -9.19 -12.45 8.72
N HIS A 9 -8.17 -12.83 9.49
CA HIS A 9 -6.84 -12.20 9.41
C HIS A 9 -5.95 -12.78 8.31
N VAL A 10 -6.12 -14.07 8.03
CA VAL A 10 -5.35 -14.78 6.99
C VAL A 10 -5.68 -14.19 5.62
N PHE A 11 -6.96 -13.89 5.37
CA PHE A 11 -7.41 -13.37 4.08
C PHE A 11 -7.05 -11.91 3.85
N SER A 12 -7.00 -11.07 4.90
CA SER A 12 -6.65 -9.65 4.72
C SER A 12 -5.18 -9.44 4.45
N SER A 13 -4.29 -10.23 5.08
CA SER A 13 -2.83 -10.13 4.87
C SER A 13 -2.33 -10.90 3.64
N LEU A 14 -3.17 -11.77 3.05
CA LEU A 14 -2.79 -12.61 1.93
C LEU A 14 -2.31 -11.81 0.71
N PRO A 15 -2.96 -10.71 0.28
CA PRO A 15 -2.50 -9.91 -0.85
C PRO A 15 -1.07 -9.39 -0.65
N ASP A 16 -0.74 -8.89 0.54
CA ASP A 16 0.61 -8.39 0.82
C ASP A 16 1.65 -9.51 0.78
N PHE A 17 1.35 -10.68 1.34
CA PHE A 17 2.27 -11.82 1.22
C PHE A 17 2.44 -12.29 -0.22
N VAL A 18 1.36 -12.30 -1.00
CA VAL A 18 1.42 -12.65 -2.44
C VAL A 18 2.29 -11.64 -3.18
N MET A 19 2.14 -10.35 -2.90
CA MET A 19 3.00 -9.31 -3.47
C MET A 19 4.45 -9.52 -3.06
N GLY A 20 4.73 -9.71 -1.76
CA GLY A 20 6.07 -9.99 -1.27
C GLY A 20 6.72 -11.20 -1.93
N LEU A 21 5.95 -12.28 -2.15
CA LEU A 21 6.40 -13.45 -2.89
C LEU A 21 6.65 -13.17 -4.37
N ALA A 22 5.81 -12.36 -5.02
CA ALA A 22 6.03 -11.95 -6.41
C ALA A 22 7.34 -11.16 -6.54
N PHE A 23 7.58 -10.19 -5.64
CA PHE A 23 8.85 -9.46 -5.56
C PHE A 23 10.05 -10.37 -5.35
N PHE A 24 9.96 -11.32 -4.41
CA PHE A 24 11.06 -12.25 -4.16
C PHE A 24 11.30 -13.20 -5.34
N ALA A 25 10.25 -13.77 -5.91
CA ALA A 25 10.35 -14.66 -7.06
C ALA A 25 10.99 -13.97 -8.26
N THR A 26 10.56 -12.74 -8.58
CA THR A 26 11.14 -11.93 -9.66
C THR A 26 12.58 -11.49 -9.36
N TRP A 27 12.93 -11.27 -8.09
CA TRP A 27 14.31 -10.95 -7.71
C TRP A 27 15.26 -12.14 -7.93
N VAL A 28 14.81 -13.35 -7.61
CA VAL A 28 15.58 -14.59 -7.78
C VAL A 28 15.63 -15.03 -9.25
N ASP A 29 14.49 -14.97 -9.95
CA ASP A 29 14.33 -15.30 -11.36
C ASP A 29 13.39 -14.28 -12.03
N PRO A 30 13.92 -13.29 -12.78
CA PRO A 30 13.14 -12.19 -13.33
C PRO A 30 12.05 -12.60 -14.32
N TYR A 31 12.16 -13.80 -14.91
CA TYR A 31 11.25 -14.27 -15.95
C TYR A 31 10.22 -15.29 -15.43
N SER A 32 10.32 -15.69 -14.16
CA SER A 32 9.46 -16.71 -13.53
C SER A 32 7.96 -16.41 -13.60
N LEU A 33 7.57 -15.12 -13.56
CA LEU A 33 6.19 -14.67 -13.57
C LEU A 33 5.81 -13.86 -14.84
N GLY A 34 6.72 -13.79 -15.81
CA GLY A 34 6.54 -13.07 -17.08
C GLY A 34 7.67 -12.09 -17.40
N ASN A 35 7.81 -11.78 -18.69
CA ASN A 35 8.97 -11.06 -19.23
C ASN A 35 9.12 -9.61 -18.74
N ASN A 36 8.02 -8.97 -18.35
CA ASN A 36 7.97 -7.56 -17.94
C ASN A 36 7.81 -7.40 -16.42
N MET A 37 7.91 -8.49 -15.65
CA MET A 37 7.58 -8.46 -14.23
C MET A 37 8.46 -7.50 -13.42
N PRO A 38 9.79 -7.41 -13.65
CA PRO A 38 10.61 -6.43 -12.95
C PRO A 38 10.13 -4.99 -13.12
N GLN A 39 9.75 -4.60 -14.34
CA GLN A 39 9.24 -3.26 -14.64
C GLN A 39 7.88 -3.01 -13.99
N TYR A 40 6.98 -4.00 -14.02
CA TYR A 40 5.68 -3.90 -13.37
C TYR A 40 5.80 -3.77 -11.85
N LEU A 41 6.71 -4.52 -11.24
CA LEU A 41 6.94 -4.47 -9.79
C LEU A 41 7.63 -3.18 -9.35
N LEU A 42 8.54 -2.63 -10.16
CA LEU A 42 9.07 -1.29 -9.96
C LEU A 42 7.93 -0.25 -10.02
N LEU A 43 7.08 -0.31 -11.04
CA LEU A 43 5.91 0.56 -11.17
C LEU A 43 4.95 0.43 -9.98
N VAL A 44 4.73 -0.78 -9.46
CA VAL A 44 3.97 -1.01 -8.23
C VAL A 44 4.59 -0.27 -7.03
N MET A 45 5.91 -0.29 -6.87
CA MET A 45 6.56 0.44 -5.76
C MET A 45 6.48 1.95 -5.89
N LEU A 46 6.53 2.47 -7.12
CA LEU A 46 6.28 3.90 -7.39
C LEU A 46 4.82 4.26 -7.10
N MET A 47 3.89 3.39 -7.46
CA MET A 47 2.47 3.55 -7.11
C MET A 47 2.25 3.52 -5.60
N GLU A 48 2.93 2.63 -4.89
CA GLU A 48 2.85 2.51 -3.45
C GLU A 48 3.30 3.80 -2.75
N PHE A 49 4.35 4.45 -3.23
CA PHE A 49 4.74 5.78 -2.75
C PHE A 49 3.59 6.78 -2.80
N ILE A 50 2.91 6.86 -3.96
CA ILE A 50 1.76 7.76 -4.17
C ILE A 50 0.58 7.36 -3.29
N ILE A 51 0.31 6.06 -3.15
CA ILE A 51 -0.79 5.54 -2.34
C ILE A 51 -0.57 5.86 -0.86
N ILE A 52 0.62 5.65 -0.31
CA ILE A 52 0.95 5.97 1.08
C ILE A 52 0.79 7.46 1.35
N HIS A 53 1.28 8.33 0.46
CA HIS A 53 1.15 9.77 0.62
C HIS A 53 -0.32 10.20 0.58
N SER A 54 -1.05 9.79 -0.46
CA SER A 54 -2.46 10.13 -0.62
C SER A 54 -3.33 9.57 0.50
N ALA A 55 -2.99 8.41 1.07
CA ALA A 55 -3.69 7.81 2.22
C ALA A 55 -3.69 8.71 3.44
N GLY A 56 -2.56 9.31 3.79
CA GLY A 56 -2.47 10.22 4.93
C GLY A 56 -3.37 11.44 4.77
N PHE A 57 -3.24 12.15 3.64
CA PHE A 57 -4.02 13.37 3.38
C PHE A 57 -5.52 13.08 3.23
N MET A 58 -5.89 12.07 2.43
CA MET A 58 -7.30 11.71 2.24
C MET A 58 -7.91 11.18 3.54
N GLY A 59 -7.18 10.37 4.32
CA GLY A 59 -7.64 9.91 5.63
C GLY A 59 -7.91 11.08 6.59
N ALA A 60 -7.02 12.08 6.62
CA ALA A 60 -7.21 13.28 7.43
C ALA A 60 -8.46 14.07 7.01
N VAL A 61 -8.76 14.16 5.71
CA VAL A 61 -9.96 14.85 5.20
C VAL A 61 -11.23 14.06 5.50
N ILE A 62 -11.24 12.75 5.22
CA ILE A 62 -12.42 11.89 5.37
C ILE A 62 -12.87 11.85 6.83
N TYR A 63 -11.92 11.71 7.76
CA TYR A 63 -12.19 11.61 9.18
C TYR A 63 -11.98 12.92 9.96
N GLY A 64 -11.69 14.03 9.28
CA GLY A 64 -11.41 15.35 9.87
C GLY A 64 -12.62 16.12 10.37
N GLY A 65 -13.83 15.59 10.18
CA GLY A 65 -15.09 16.28 10.47
C GLY A 65 -15.55 17.20 9.31
N GLY A 66 -16.72 17.82 9.47
CA GLY A 66 -17.29 18.75 8.49
C GLY A 66 -18.27 18.14 7.48
N GLU A 67 -18.81 19.00 6.62
CA GLU A 67 -19.87 18.66 5.67
C GLU A 67 -19.43 17.56 4.68
N ARG A 68 -20.29 16.55 4.48
CA ARG A 68 -20.03 15.41 3.58
C ARG A 68 -19.64 15.87 2.16
N LYS A 69 -20.35 16.84 1.59
CA LYS A 69 -20.10 17.34 0.23
C LYS A 69 -18.69 17.92 0.10
N LYS A 70 -18.25 18.73 1.07
CA LYS A 70 -16.91 19.31 1.09
C LYS A 70 -15.85 18.22 1.15
N ARG A 71 -16.02 17.21 2.00
CA ARG A 71 -15.09 16.08 2.10
C ARG A 71 -14.97 15.32 0.77
N ILE A 72 -16.08 15.04 0.09
CA ILE A 72 -16.07 14.40 -1.24
C ILE A 72 -15.29 15.25 -2.24
N VAL A 73 -15.58 16.55 -2.32
CA VAL A 73 -14.89 17.49 -3.23
C VAL A 73 -13.39 17.51 -2.95
N PHE A 74 -12.97 17.58 -1.68
CA PHE A 74 -11.55 17.57 -1.32
C PHE A 74 -10.86 16.25 -1.66
N VAL A 75 -11.50 15.10 -1.41
CA VAL A 75 -10.92 13.79 -1.76
C VAL A 75 -10.80 13.63 -3.27
N ILE A 76 -11.81 14.03 -4.04
CA ILE A 76 -11.74 14.02 -5.51
C ILE A 76 -10.65 14.97 -6.01
N GLY A 77 -10.56 16.18 -5.43
CA GLY A 77 -9.51 17.15 -5.76
C GLY A 77 -8.10 16.62 -5.50
N LEU A 78 -7.88 15.98 -4.35
CA LEU A 78 -6.63 15.29 -4.04
C LEU A 78 -6.39 14.11 -5.01
N GLY A 79 -7.43 13.36 -5.36
CA GLY A 79 -7.35 12.28 -6.34
C GLY A 79 -6.90 12.77 -7.71
N LEU A 80 -7.47 13.87 -8.19
CA LEU A 80 -7.07 14.51 -9.45
C LEU A 80 -5.63 15.02 -9.38
N PHE A 81 -5.23 15.65 -8.28
CA PHE A 81 -3.84 16.11 -8.08
C PHE A 81 -2.84 14.95 -8.13
N TYR A 82 -3.09 13.86 -7.39
CA TYR A 82 -2.22 12.69 -7.41
C TYR A 82 -2.25 11.94 -8.75
N SER A 83 -3.36 12.02 -9.50
CA SER A 83 -3.45 11.45 -10.84
C SER A 83 -2.43 12.04 -11.81
N LEU A 84 -1.95 13.27 -11.60
CA LEU A 84 -0.88 13.85 -12.41
C LEU A 84 0.41 13.03 -12.32
N PHE A 85 0.77 12.58 -11.12
CA PHE A 85 1.97 11.74 -10.89
C PHE A 85 1.75 10.33 -11.41
N VAL A 86 0.58 9.74 -11.13
CA VAL A 86 0.22 8.40 -11.63
C VAL A 86 0.21 8.38 -13.16
N ALA A 87 -0.32 9.42 -13.80
CA ALA A 87 -0.29 9.57 -15.25
C ALA A 87 1.15 9.69 -15.78
N GLY A 88 2.02 10.42 -15.07
CA GLY A 88 3.45 10.49 -15.40
C GLY A 88 4.11 9.11 -15.42
N PHE A 89 3.89 8.29 -14.39
CA PHE A 89 4.38 6.91 -14.37
C PHE A 89 3.74 6.05 -15.45
N ALA A 90 2.42 6.13 -15.63
CA ALA A 90 1.71 5.39 -16.66
C ALA A 90 2.28 5.65 -18.06
N LEU A 91 2.54 6.92 -18.39
CA LEU A 91 3.16 7.31 -19.65
C LEU A 91 4.61 6.83 -19.76
N SER A 92 5.40 6.96 -18.69
CA SER A 92 6.81 6.56 -18.67
C SER A 92 7.01 5.06 -18.83
N PHE A 93 6.09 4.25 -18.32
CA PHE A 93 6.13 2.79 -18.40
C PHE A 93 5.31 2.23 -19.58
N GLY A 94 4.53 3.07 -20.27
CA GLY A 94 3.63 2.64 -21.35
C GLY A 94 2.42 1.84 -20.85
N GLU A 95 2.06 1.98 -19.58
CA GLU A 95 1.08 1.14 -18.90
C GLU A 95 -0.05 1.98 -18.29
N TRP A 96 -1.30 1.75 -18.70
CA TRP A 96 -2.46 2.55 -18.28
C TRP A 96 -3.17 2.02 -17.03
N TRP A 97 -2.94 0.76 -16.67
CA TRP A 97 -3.57 0.13 -15.51
C TRP A 97 -3.37 0.88 -14.17
N PRO A 98 -2.24 1.58 -13.90
CA PRO A 98 -2.05 2.26 -12.62
C PRO A 98 -3.08 3.36 -12.36
N LEU A 99 -3.56 4.04 -13.41
CA LEU A 99 -4.60 5.05 -13.29
C LEU A 99 -5.92 4.45 -12.82
N TRP A 100 -6.33 3.33 -13.40
CA TRP A 100 -7.59 2.68 -13.05
C TRP A 100 -7.51 2.06 -11.66
N ALA A 101 -6.38 1.43 -11.32
CA ALA A 101 -6.12 0.89 -9.98
C ALA A 101 -6.20 2.00 -8.91
N PHE A 102 -5.57 3.15 -9.17
CA PHE A 102 -5.59 4.29 -8.26
C PHE A 102 -7.01 4.84 -8.02
N TRP A 103 -7.79 5.03 -9.09
CA TRP A 103 -9.17 5.51 -8.96
C TRP A 103 -10.09 4.50 -8.30
N LEU A 104 -9.87 3.20 -8.53
CA LEU A 104 -10.60 2.15 -7.81
C LEU A 104 -10.30 2.19 -6.30
N LEU A 105 -9.05 2.44 -5.91
CA LEU A 105 -8.67 2.62 -4.50
C LEU A 105 -9.30 3.88 -3.88
N ILE A 106 -9.32 5.00 -4.61
CA ILE A 106 -10.02 6.22 -4.17
C ILE A 106 -11.51 5.92 -3.97
N PHE A 107 -12.14 5.26 -4.94
CA PHE A 107 -13.55 4.89 -4.87
C PHE A 107 -13.82 4.02 -3.64
N ASN A 108 -13.04 2.96 -3.42
CA ASN A 108 -13.16 2.11 -2.25
C ASN A 108 -13.01 2.89 -0.92
N ARG A 109 -12.09 3.85 -0.87
CA ARG A 109 -11.88 4.71 0.29
C ARG A 109 -13.04 5.68 0.54
N LEU A 110 -13.65 6.22 -0.52
CA LEU A 110 -14.86 7.04 -0.42
C LEU A 110 -16.03 6.22 0.11
N MET A 111 -16.22 5.00 -0.42
CA MET A 111 -17.29 4.09 0.00
C MET A 111 -17.17 3.72 1.48
N SER A 112 -16.00 3.31 1.93
CA SER A 112 -15.76 2.94 3.34
C SER A 112 -15.76 4.13 4.30
N GLY A 113 -15.20 5.27 3.90
CA GLY A 113 -14.96 6.38 4.83
C GLY A 113 -16.08 7.41 4.94
N ILE A 114 -16.85 7.64 3.88
CA ILE A 114 -17.84 8.74 3.82
C ILE A 114 -19.27 8.25 4.07
N PHE A 115 -19.56 7.00 3.72
CA PHE A 115 -20.90 6.42 3.83
C PHE A 115 -21.11 5.59 5.10
N GLU A 116 -20.07 5.30 5.88
CA GLU A 116 -20.19 4.67 7.20
C GLU A 116 -20.39 5.73 8.30
N ASP A 117 -21.46 5.61 9.08
CA ASP A 117 -21.90 6.59 10.09
C ASP A 117 -21.34 6.28 11.51
N ASP A 118 -20.11 5.78 11.56
CA ASP A 118 -19.47 5.30 12.78
C ASP A 118 -18.64 6.39 13.48
N ASN A 119 -18.16 6.10 14.70
CA ASN A 119 -17.26 6.94 15.48
C ASN A 119 -15.98 7.36 14.70
N HIS A 120 -16.03 8.54 14.06
CA HIS A 120 -14.98 9.07 13.20
C HIS A 120 -13.64 9.24 13.92
N GLU A 121 -13.62 9.60 15.20
CA GLU A 121 -12.37 9.85 15.95
C GLU A 121 -11.57 8.57 16.21
N ALA A 122 -12.25 7.49 16.58
CA ALA A 122 -11.59 6.20 16.77
C ALA A 122 -11.03 5.65 15.44
N LYS A 123 -11.82 5.75 14.36
CA LYS A 123 -11.39 5.36 13.01
C LYS A 123 -10.22 6.22 12.51
N LYS A 124 -10.27 7.54 12.72
CA LYS A 124 -9.15 8.45 12.40
C LYS A 124 -7.87 8.01 13.07
N LYS A 125 -7.90 7.78 14.39
CA LYS A 125 -6.71 7.33 15.15
C LYS A 125 -6.19 6.00 14.62
N LEU A 126 -7.06 5.06 14.29
CA LEU A 126 -6.66 3.77 13.72
C LEU A 126 -6.00 3.95 12.35
N VAL A 127 -6.66 4.65 11.42
CA VAL A 127 -6.15 4.89 10.06
C VAL A 127 -4.82 5.63 10.10
N MET A 128 -4.68 6.66 10.94
CA MET A 128 -3.43 7.40 11.07
C MET A 128 -2.30 6.56 11.68
N LYS A 129 -2.61 5.64 12.61
CA LYS A 129 -1.61 4.69 13.12
C LYS A 129 -1.15 3.71 12.04
N MET A 130 -2.08 3.14 11.27
CA MET A 130 -1.72 2.22 10.17
C MET A 130 -0.92 2.92 9.09
N TRP A 131 -1.33 4.14 8.73
CA TRP A 131 -0.57 4.98 7.81
C TRP A 131 0.85 5.25 8.32
N ALA A 132 1.01 5.59 9.60
CA ALA A 132 2.33 5.83 10.18
C ALA A 132 3.23 4.58 10.12
N VAL A 133 2.67 3.39 10.36
CA VAL A 133 3.40 2.12 10.20
C VAL A 133 3.86 1.95 8.76
N ASN A 134 2.97 2.11 7.77
CA ASN A 134 3.34 1.99 6.36
C ASN A 134 4.41 3.01 5.95
N VAL A 135 4.30 4.27 6.40
CA VAL A 135 5.33 5.30 6.15
C VAL A 135 6.67 4.88 6.74
N VAL A 136 6.71 4.43 8.00
CA VAL A 136 7.96 4.01 8.64
C VAL A 136 8.55 2.78 7.94
N CYS A 137 7.74 1.78 7.62
CA CYS A 137 8.19 0.59 6.88
C CYS A 137 8.72 0.95 5.49
N TYR A 138 8.04 1.85 4.78
CA TYR A 138 8.46 2.31 3.45
C TYR A 138 9.80 3.05 3.55
N LEU A 139 9.93 4.03 4.45
CA LEU A 139 11.17 4.78 4.64
C LEU A 139 12.32 3.86 5.08
N ALA A 140 12.07 2.95 6.03
CA ALA A 140 13.06 1.97 6.47
C ALA A 140 13.53 1.08 5.30
N GLY A 141 12.61 0.61 4.46
CA GLY A 141 12.94 -0.17 3.28
C GLY A 141 13.75 0.62 2.25
N VAL A 142 13.35 1.87 1.95
CA VAL A 142 14.12 2.77 1.06
C VAL A 142 15.54 2.95 1.57
N PHE A 143 15.72 3.32 2.85
CA PHE A 143 17.06 3.53 3.40
C PHE A 143 17.87 2.24 3.47
N ALA A 144 17.26 1.12 3.87
CA ALA A 144 17.95 -0.16 3.93
C ALA A 144 18.47 -0.59 2.55
N THR A 145 17.65 -0.51 1.51
CA THR A 145 18.05 -0.98 0.17
C THR A 145 18.88 0.00 -0.62
N THR A 146 18.96 1.27 -0.21
CA THR A 146 19.85 2.26 -0.83
C THR A 146 21.22 2.32 -0.15
N LEU A 147 21.28 2.15 1.18
CA LEU A 147 22.52 2.30 1.95
C LEU A 147 23.28 0.99 2.13
N LEU A 148 22.58 -0.15 2.15
CA LEU A 148 23.21 -1.46 2.31
C LEU A 148 23.53 -2.06 0.92
N PRO A 149 24.56 -2.92 0.83
CA PRO A 149 24.76 -3.74 -0.36
C PRO A 149 23.58 -4.72 -0.48
N VAL A 150 22.86 -4.63 -1.59
CA VAL A 150 21.77 -5.57 -1.93
C VAL A 150 22.28 -6.50 -3.02
N PRO A 151 22.15 -7.82 -2.90
CA PRO A 151 22.59 -8.72 -3.97
C PRO A 151 21.69 -8.59 -5.20
N GLU A 152 22.28 -8.66 -6.40
CA GLU A 152 21.54 -8.61 -7.67
C GLU A 152 20.62 -9.83 -7.86
N LEU A 153 21.04 -10.98 -7.33
CA LEU A 153 20.42 -12.30 -7.56
C LEU A 153 20.23 -12.58 -9.08
N GLY A 154 18.99 -12.73 -9.55
CA GLY A 154 18.69 -13.02 -10.95
C GLY A 154 18.75 -11.81 -11.87
N ILE A 155 18.91 -10.60 -11.34
CA ILE A 155 18.85 -9.35 -12.10
C ILE A 155 20.23 -9.00 -12.65
N THR A 156 20.61 -9.65 -13.76
CA THR A 156 21.91 -9.42 -14.40
C THR A 156 21.92 -8.12 -15.23
N PRO A 157 23.10 -7.60 -15.63
CA PRO A 157 23.18 -6.46 -16.54
C PRO A 157 22.43 -6.66 -17.86
N GLN A 158 22.34 -7.90 -18.37
CA GLN A 158 21.57 -8.22 -19.56
C GLN A 158 20.07 -8.05 -19.31
N VAL A 159 19.57 -8.51 -18.16
CA VAL A 159 18.17 -8.32 -17.74
C VAL A 159 17.85 -6.84 -17.66
N ILE A 160 18.69 -6.05 -16.99
CA ILE A 160 18.52 -4.58 -16.86
C ILE A 160 18.46 -3.92 -18.23
N SER A 161 19.41 -4.24 -19.13
CA SER A 161 19.42 -3.68 -20.49
C SER A 161 18.17 -4.04 -21.30
N ALA A 162 17.64 -5.25 -21.11
CA ALA A 162 16.43 -5.72 -21.79
C ALA A 162 15.16 -5.00 -21.30
N MET A 163 15.19 -4.42 -20.09
CA MET A 163 14.03 -3.72 -19.56
C MET A 163 13.72 -2.42 -20.31
N ASN A 164 14.72 -1.83 -20.99
CA ASN A 164 14.59 -0.55 -21.71
C ASN A 164 13.92 0.55 -20.87
N LEU A 165 14.24 0.61 -19.57
CA LEU A 165 13.70 1.63 -18.67
C LEU A 165 14.19 3.03 -19.09
N SER A 166 13.29 4.00 -19.04
CA SER A 166 13.60 5.40 -19.30
C SER A 166 13.83 6.17 -18.01
N GLY A 167 14.70 7.19 -18.06
CA GLY A 167 15.01 8.05 -16.92
C GLY A 167 16.31 7.69 -16.20
N GLU A 168 16.51 8.32 -15.05
CA GLU A 168 17.70 8.18 -14.20
C GLU A 168 17.28 7.88 -12.76
N GLY A 169 18.21 7.35 -11.97
CA GLY A 169 18.04 7.15 -10.54
C GLY A 169 18.20 5.70 -10.11
N VAL A 170 18.41 5.52 -8.81
CA VAL A 170 18.87 4.25 -8.22
C VAL A 170 17.98 3.06 -8.58
N TRP A 171 16.66 3.21 -8.67
CA TRP A 171 15.77 2.08 -9.01
C TRP A 171 15.70 1.77 -10.50
N ILE A 172 16.06 2.72 -11.36
CA ILE A 172 16.15 2.52 -12.81
C ILE A 172 17.49 1.86 -13.15
N GLU A 173 18.57 2.34 -12.53
CA GLU A 173 19.93 1.84 -12.74
C GLU A 173 20.18 0.51 -12.03
N GLU A 174 19.64 0.33 -10.82
CA GLU A 174 19.81 -0.84 -9.96
C GLU A 174 18.44 -1.43 -9.53
N PRO A 175 17.63 -1.96 -10.47
CA PRO A 175 16.25 -2.38 -10.20
C PRO A 175 16.13 -3.56 -9.22
N TYR A 176 17.19 -4.32 -9.02
CA TYR A 176 17.23 -5.35 -7.98
C TYR A 176 17.02 -4.78 -6.56
N ARG A 177 17.40 -3.52 -6.32
CA ARG A 177 17.17 -2.85 -5.02
C ARG A 177 15.70 -2.62 -4.76
N VAL A 178 14.93 -2.21 -5.76
CA VAL A 178 13.48 -2.02 -5.59
C VAL A 178 12.76 -3.36 -5.46
N LEU A 179 13.28 -4.43 -6.07
CA LEU A 179 12.71 -5.76 -5.91
C LEU A 179 12.92 -6.30 -4.48
N ALA A 180 14.14 -6.17 -3.96
CA ALA A 180 14.43 -6.49 -2.56
C ALA A 180 13.60 -5.62 -1.60
N PHE A 181 13.42 -4.33 -1.92
CA PHE A 181 12.60 -3.42 -1.14
C PHE A 181 11.14 -3.86 -1.12
N GLY A 182 10.53 -4.12 -2.27
CA GLY A 182 9.15 -4.59 -2.34
C GLY A 182 8.92 -5.89 -1.57
N TRP A 183 9.85 -6.85 -1.68
CA TRP A 183 9.80 -8.08 -0.88
C TRP A 183 9.78 -7.76 0.62
N PHE A 184 10.73 -6.96 1.09
CA PHE A 184 10.80 -6.57 2.51
C PHE A 184 9.53 -5.83 2.96
N TYR A 185 9.12 -4.81 2.21
CA TYR A 185 7.99 -3.95 2.55
C TYR A 185 6.69 -4.74 2.67
N PHE A 186 6.30 -5.45 1.62
CA PHE A 186 5.04 -6.20 1.60
C PHE A 186 5.06 -7.38 2.59
N THR A 187 6.22 -8.02 2.81
CA THR A 187 6.33 -9.07 3.84
C THR A 187 6.14 -8.50 5.24
N VAL A 188 6.76 -7.36 5.56
CA VAL A 188 6.64 -6.74 6.88
C VAL A 188 5.23 -6.20 7.12
N VAL A 189 4.62 -5.56 6.12
CA VAL A 189 3.22 -5.11 6.18
C VAL A 189 2.29 -6.31 6.37
N GLY A 190 2.42 -7.36 5.55
CA GLY A 190 1.62 -8.57 5.69
C GLY A 190 1.78 -9.25 7.06
N LEU A 191 3.01 -9.31 7.61
CA LEU A 191 3.26 -9.81 8.97
C LEU A 191 2.58 -8.92 10.02
N PHE A 192 2.67 -7.61 9.87
CA PHE A 192 2.05 -6.67 10.80
C PHE A 192 0.53 -6.81 10.80
N GLU A 193 -0.10 -6.92 9.63
CA GLU A 193 -1.53 -7.17 9.50
C GLU A 193 -1.95 -8.52 10.09
N PHE A 194 -1.17 -9.56 9.80
CA PHE A 194 -1.41 -10.92 10.32
C PHE A 194 -1.30 -10.99 11.84
N MET A 195 -0.32 -10.30 12.44
CA MET A 195 -0.04 -10.32 13.87
C MET A 195 -0.95 -9.39 14.69
N MET A 196 -1.74 -8.53 14.02
CA MET A 196 -2.51 -7.48 14.69
C MET A 196 -3.59 -8.05 15.65
N PRO A 197 -3.53 -7.75 16.97
CA PRO A 197 -4.49 -8.29 17.93
C PRO A 197 -5.91 -7.73 17.74
N ARG A 198 -6.92 -8.59 17.93
CA ARG A 198 -8.38 -8.27 17.91
C ARG A 198 -8.81 -7.06 18.74
N TRP A 199 -8.00 -6.58 19.69
CA TRP A 199 -8.34 -5.46 20.57
C TRP A 199 -8.32 -4.07 19.91
N MET A 200 -7.77 -3.93 18.69
CA MET A 200 -7.97 -2.68 17.92
C MET A 200 -9.34 -2.58 17.23
N LYS A 201 -10.15 -3.65 17.19
CA LYS A 201 -11.56 -3.61 16.75
C LYS A 201 -12.58 -3.62 17.90
N LYS A 202 -12.14 -3.73 19.17
CA LYS A 202 -13.05 -3.89 20.32
C LYS A 202 -13.79 -2.61 20.73
N SER A 203 -13.56 -1.47 20.06
CA SER A 203 -14.36 -0.24 20.30
C SER A 203 -15.73 -0.24 19.60
N GLN A 204 -16.15 -1.35 18.99
CA GLN A 204 -17.44 -1.49 18.27
C GLN A 204 -18.33 -2.60 18.82
N THR A 205 -18.21 -2.99 20.09
CA THR A 205 -19.29 -3.75 20.74
C THR A 205 -20.21 -2.74 21.44
N PRO A 206 -21.42 -2.45 20.91
CA PRO A 206 -22.38 -1.68 21.68
C PRO A 206 -22.65 -2.44 22.98
N THR A 207 -22.34 -1.81 24.10
CA THR A 207 -22.81 -2.29 25.40
C THR A 207 -24.30 -1.98 25.41
N PHE A 208 -25.13 -2.93 24.98
CA PHE A 208 -26.56 -2.87 25.22
C PHE A 208 -26.77 -3.01 26.72
N THR A 209 -26.68 -1.88 27.43
CA THR A 209 -27.19 -1.77 28.78
C THR A 209 -28.69 -1.67 28.61
N VAL A 210 -29.38 -2.81 28.71
CA VAL A 210 -30.83 -2.83 28.86
C VAL A 210 -31.10 -2.26 30.24
N THR A 211 -31.37 -0.95 30.30
CA THR A 211 -31.96 -0.34 31.49
C THR A 211 -33.38 -0.86 31.57
N LEU A 212 -33.58 -1.93 32.34
CA LEU A 212 -34.92 -2.30 32.79
C LEU A 212 -35.42 -1.16 33.66
N LEU A 213 -36.45 -0.47 33.16
CA LEU A 213 -37.25 0.48 33.92
C LEU A 213 -37.70 -0.18 35.23
N GLN A 214 -37.38 0.47 36.35
CA GLN A 214 -38.14 0.38 37.59
C GLN A 214 -38.68 1.77 37.90
#